data_AF-A0A963BA44-F1
#
_entry.id   AF-A0A963BA44-F1
#
_cell.length_a   1.000
_cell.length_b   1.000
_cell.length_c   1.000
_cell.angle_alpha   90.00
_cell.angle_beta   90.00
_cell.angle_gamma   90.00
#
_symmetry.space_group_name_H-M   'P 1'
#
loop_
_entity.id
_entity.type
_entity.pdbx_description
1 polymer ?
#
loop_
_entity_poly.entity_id
_entity_poly.type
_entity_poly.pdbx_seq_one_letter_code
_entity_poly.pdbx_strand_id
1 'polypeptide(L)'
;MSSNQPGAGSLDVVDQSIFSQVTELAPDNQFLHRLFDNFTADSRQILSGMREAAGSGDSTRFRALAHALKGSSLNLGLLELSSLAADSEKIPDSRFQQEAIRNTDAVRAGIDRAWSTLSQLLNYPKPAVNDAPISDHPPSEPS
;
A
#
# COMPACT_ATOMS: atom_id res chain seq x y z
N MET A 1 27.06 -7.35 -28.65
CA MET A 1 27.26 -7.78 -27.25
C MET A 1 27.98 -6.69 -26.50
N SER A 2 27.26 -5.91 -25.69
CA SER A 2 27.78 -5.13 -24.57
C SER A 2 26.63 -4.90 -23.61
N SER A 3 26.58 -5.76 -22.61
CA SER A 3 25.77 -5.65 -21.40
C SER A 3 26.21 -4.42 -20.61
N ASN A 4 25.29 -3.60 -20.09
CA ASN A 4 25.26 -3.15 -18.68
C ASN A 4 24.15 -2.11 -18.45
N GLN A 5 23.09 -2.45 -17.70
CA GLN A 5 22.46 -1.57 -16.70
C GLN A 5 21.41 -2.35 -15.89
N PRO A 6 21.74 -2.83 -14.69
CA PRO A 6 20.75 -3.22 -13.69
C PRO A 6 20.45 -2.03 -12.77
N GLY A 7 19.17 -1.69 -12.59
CA GLY A 7 18.70 -0.91 -11.43
C GLY A 7 18.31 0.55 -11.68
N ALA A 8 17.33 0.81 -12.55
CA ALA A 8 16.58 2.08 -12.53
C ALA A 8 15.21 1.95 -11.83
N GLY A 9 14.89 0.80 -11.22
CA GLY A 9 13.51 0.44 -10.89
C GLY A 9 13.06 0.59 -9.43
N SER A 10 13.94 0.92 -8.49
CA SER A 10 13.62 0.86 -7.04
C SER A 10 13.51 2.22 -6.36
N LEU A 11 14.15 3.26 -6.91
CA LEU A 11 14.20 4.61 -6.32
C LEU A 11 13.05 5.53 -6.76
N ASP A 12 12.29 5.17 -7.81
CA ASP A 12 11.13 5.93 -8.29
C ASP A 12 9.80 5.51 -7.62
N VAL A 13 9.82 4.48 -6.77
CA VAL A 13 8.61 3.97 -6.08
C VAL A 13 8.22 4.87 -4.90
N VAL A 14 9.22 5.50 -4.27
CA VAL A 14 9.07 6.33 -3.07
C VAL A 14 9.64 7.71 -3.37
N ASP A 15 8.83 8.76 -3.19
CA ASP A 15 9.30 10.14 -3.19
C ASP A 15 10.18 10.38 -1.97
N GLN A 16 11.47 10.55 -2.20
CA GLN A 16 12.46 10.74 -1.15
C GLN A 16 12.25 12.03 -0.35
N SER A 17 11.70 13.08 -0.95
CA SER A 17 11.44 14.35 -0.25
C SER A 17 10.29 14.21 0.73
N ILE A 18 9.21 13.51 0.33
CA ILE A 18 8.09 13.22 1.23
C ILE A 18 8.55 12.24 2.32
N PHE A 19 9.28 11.20 1.94
CA PHE A 19 9.77 10.22 2.91
C PHE A 19 10.72 10.84 3.95
N SER A 20 11.64 11.73 3.54
CA SER A 20 12.50 12.48 4.47
C SER A 20 11.69 13.27 5.48
N GLN A 21 10.65 13.99 5.04
CA GLN A 21 9.76 14.74 5.93
C GLN A 21 9.05 13.83 6.94
N VAL A 22 8.56 12.67 6.49
CA VAL A 22 7.94 11.67 7.39
C VAL A 22 8.95 11.18 8.43
N THR A 23 10.20 10.90 8.02
CA THR A 23 11.25 10.47 8.95
C THR A 23 11.72 11.56 9.91
N GLU A 24 11.72 12.82 9.49
CA GLU A 24 12.06 13.98 10.33
C GLU A 24 10.98 14.28 11.37
N LEU A 25 9.71 14.07 11.03
CA LEU A 25 8.58 14.23 11.94
C LEU A 25 8.41 13.03 12.89
N ALA A 26 8.99 11.88 12.55
CA ALA A 26 8.93 10.71 13.40
C ALA A 26 9.81 10.90 14.65
N PRO A 27 9.27 10.66 15.86
CA PRO A 27 10.03 10.82 17.10
C PRO A 27 11.18 9.80 17.23
N ASP A 28 11.03 8.61 16.63
CA ASP A 28 12.03 7.55 16.61
C ASP A 28 11.76 6.52 15.50
N ASN A 29 12.69 5.58 15.31
CA ASN A 29 12.55 4.49 14.35
C ASN A 29 11.41 3.51 14.69
N GLN A 30 11.03 3.35 15.97
CA GLN A 30 9.90 2.48 16.32
C GLN A 30 8.57 3.06 15.84
N PHE A 31 8.42 4.38 15.86
CA PHE A 31 7.27 5.05 15.29
C PHE A 31 7.17 4.79 13.79
N LEU A 32 8.28 4.87 13.06
CA LEU A 32 8.33 4.54 11.62
C LEU A 32 7.95 3.09 11.35
N HIS A 33 8.43 2.13 12.17
CA HIS A 33 8.03 0.73 12.04
C HIS A 33 6.53 0.55 12.28
N ARG A 34 5.95 1.15 13.33
CA ARG A 34 4.50 1.09 13.57
C ARG A 34 3.68 1.71 12.44
N LEU A 35 4.12 2.86 11.92
CA LEU A 35 3.47 3.51 10.79
C LEU A 35 3.46 2.59 9.57
N PHE A 36 4.58 1.91 9.30
CA PHE A 36 4.72 0.98 8.19
C PHE A 36 3.91 -0.31 8.37
N ASP A 37 3.88 -0.87 9.59
CA ASP A 37 3.07 -2.04 9.92
C ASP A 37 1.56 -1.73 9.76
N ASN A 38 1.12 -0.57 10.24
CA ASN A 38 -0.27 -0.11 10.08
C ASN A 38 -0.64 0.07 8.60
N PHE A 39 0.21 0.77 7.83
CA PHE A 39 0.00 0.92 6.40
C PHE A 39 -0.14 -0.42 5.67
N THR A 40 0.65 -1.42 6.09
CA THR A 40 0.65 -2.75 5.49
C THR A 40 -0.61 -3.54 5.83
N ALA A 41 -1.06 -3.45 7.09
CA ALA A 41 -2.33 -4.03 7.52
C ALA A 41 -3.50 -3.42 6.74
N ASP A 42 -3.55 -2.10 6.67
CA ASP A 42 -4.60 -1.35 5.96
C ASP A 42 -4.60 -1.70 4.46
N SER A 43 -3.44 -1.70 3.83
CA SER A 43 -3.29 -2.01 2.40
C SER A 43 -3.76 -3.44 2.08
N ARG A 44 -3.54 -4.41 2.98
CA ARG A 44 -4.03 -5.78 2.82
C ARG A 44 -5.54 -5.85 2.93
N GLN A 45 -6.14 -5.17 3.90
CA GLN A 45 -7.59 -5.10 4.07
C GLN A 45 -8.26 -4.46 2.85
N ILE A 46 -7.69 -3.35 2.38
CA ILE A 46 -8.16 -2.66 1.17
C ILE A 46 -8.06 -3.59 -0.04
N LEU A 47 -6.93 -4.26 -0.25
CA LEU A 47 -6.74 -5.17 -1.38
C LEU A 47 -7.73 -6.34 -1.35
N SER A 48 -8.02 -6.90 -0.18
CA SER A 48 -9.05 -7.93 -0.01
C SER A 48 -10.42 -7.40 -0.41
N GLY A 49 -10.80 -6.22 0.09
CA GLY A 49 -12.07 -5.58 -0.25
C GLY A 49 -12.18 -5.24 -1.74
N MET A 50 -11.10 -4.81 -2.40
CA MET A 50 -11.10 -4.52 -3.83
C MET A 50 -11.33 -5.79 -4.64
N ARG A 51 -10.73 -6.92 -4.22
CA ARG A 51 -10.94 -8.22 -4.86
C ARG A 51 -12.39 -8.70 -4.72
N GLU A 52 -12.98 -8.54 -3.54
CA GLU A 52 -14.40 -8.86 -3.32
C GLU A 52 -15.32 -8.00 -4.19
N ALA A 53 -15.10 -6.68 -4.18
CA ALA A 53 -15.89 -5.73 -4.97
C ALA A 53 -15.77 -5.97 -6.48
N ALA A 54 -14.57 -6.31 -6.96
CA ALA A 54 -14.35 -6.73 -8.34
C ALA A 54 -15.14 -8.00 -8.68
N GLY A 55 -15.14 -9.00 -7.78
CA GLY A 55 -15.87 -10.26 -7.97
C GLY A 55 -17.40 -10.11 -7.94
N SER A 56 -17.92 -9.17 -7.14
CA SER A 56 -19.37 -8.91 -7.05
C SER A 56 -19.88 -7.86 -8.04
N GLY A 57 -19.00 -7.18 -8.78
CA GLY A 57 -19.39 -6.08 -9.67
C GLY A 57 -19.71 -4.76 -8.97
N ASP A 58 -19.31 -4.60 -7.72
CA ASP A 58 -19.57 -3.40 -6.91
C ASP A 58 -18.55 -2.30 -7.20
N SER A 59 -18.78 -1.55 -8.28
CA SER A 59 -17.90 -0.46 -8.71
C SER A 59 -17.81 0.67 -7.68
N THR A 60 -18.87 0.92 -6.91
CA THR A 60 -18.90 1.96 -5.89
C THR A 60 -17.94 1.62 -4.75
N ARG A 61 -18.06 0.42 -4.17
CA ARG A 61 -17.17 -0.04 -3.09
C ARG A 61 -15.73 -0.12 -3.58
N PHE A 62 -15.49 -0.59 -4.79
CA PHE A 62 -14.15 -0.67 -5.36
C PHE A 62 -13.47 0.70 -5.46
N ARG A 63 -14.17 1.71 -6.00
CA ARG A 63 -13.62 3.07 -6.13
C ARG A 63 -13.37 3.72 -4.76
N ALA A 64 -14.25 3.50 -3.79
CA ALA A 64 -14.08 4.00 -2.43
C ALA A 64 -12.82 3.41 -1.75
N LEU A 65 -12.59 2.11 -1.93
CA LEU A 65 -11.39 1.42 -1.44
C LEU A 65 -10.12 1.93 -2.14
N ALA A 66 -10.17 2.12 -3.45
CA ALA A 66 -9.07 2.72 -4.21
C ALA A 66 -8.76 4.15 -3.75
N HIS A 67 -9.79 4.97 -3.48
CA HIS A 67 -9.62 6.31 -2.93
C HIS A 67 -8.93 6.29 -1.56
N ALA A 68 -9.32 5.38 -0.67
CA ALA A 68 -8.67 5.22 0.63
C ALA A 68 -7.18 4.85 0.47
N LEU A 69 -6.85 3.89 -0.39
CA LEU A 69 -5.47 3.46 -0.63
C LEU A 69 -4.60 4.60 -1.17
N LYS A 70 -5.15 5.42 -2.07
CA LYS A 70 -4.47 6.59 -2.64
C LYS A 70 -4.03 7.57 -1.56
N GLY A 71 -4.92 7.88 -0.61
CA GLY A 71 -4.63 8.76 0.51
C GLY A 71 -3.52 8.21 1.41
N SER A 72 -3.65 6.94 1.82
CA SER A 72 -2.63 6.27 2.64
C SER A 72 -1.27 6.20 1.95
N SER A 73 -1.25 6.03 0.62
CA SER A 73 -0.03 5.98 -0.18
C SER A 73 0.67 7.33 -0.28
N LEU A 74 -0.08 8.41 -0.52
CA LEU A 74 0.49 9.77 -0.63
C LEU A 74 1.15 10.22 0.67
N ASN A 75 0.55 9.90 1.81
CA ASN A 75 1.08 10.27 3.13
C ASN A 75 2.47 9.68 3.39
N LEU A 76 2.85 8.59 2.71
CA LEU A 76 4.16 7.94 2.82
C LEU A 76 5.07 8.19 1.62
N GLY A 77 4.65 9.03 0.67
CA GLY A 77 5.42 9.28 -0.56
C GLY A 77 5.36 8.14 -1.58
N LEU A 78 4.42 7.20 -1.47
CA LEU A 78 4.26 6.07 -2.39
C LEU A 78 3.52 6.49 -3.66
N LEU A 79 4.18 7.32 -4.48
CA LEU A 79 3.57 7.95 -5.65
C LEU A 79 3.08 6.95 -6.69
N GLU A 80 3.86 5.88 -6.93
CA GLU A 80 3.45 4.81 -7.86
C GLU A 80 2.13 4.17 -7.41
N LEU A 81 2.05 3.79 -6.13
CA LEU A 81 0.87 3.14 -5.57
C LEU A 81 -0.32 4.10 -5.54
N SER A 82 -0.09 5.37 -5.24
CA SER A 82 -1.10 6.42 -5.32
C SER A 82 -1.65 6.57 -6.74
N SER A 83 -0.80 6.51 -7.77
CA SER A 83 -1.21 6.57 -9.17
C SER A 83 -2.08 5.37 -9.55
N LEU A 84 -1.65 4.16 -9.21
CA LEU A 84 -2.42 2.93 -9.47
C LEU A 84 -3.80 2.95 -8.78
N ALA A 85 -3.84 3.48 -7.56
CA ALA A 85 -5.08 3.67 -6.81
C ALA A 85 -5.97 4.75 -7.47
N ALA A 86 -5.40 5.85 -7.94
CA ALA A 86 -6.14 6.90 -8.66
C ALA A 86 -6.71 6.41 -10.00
N ASP A 87 -6.00 5.54 -10.72
CA ASP A 87 -6.50 4.92 -11.95
C ASP A 87 -7.65 3.96 -11.64
N SER A 88 -7.52 3.19 -10.56
CA SER A 88 -8.56 2.29 -10.03
C SER A 88 -9.83 3.03 -9.59
N GLU A 89 -9.67 4.20 -8.96
CA GLU A 89 -10.75 5.10 -8.54
C GLU A 89 -11.55 5.64 -9.75
N LYS A 90 -10.92 5.76 -10.92
CA LYS A 90 -11.50 6.38 -12.13
C LYS A 90 -12.08 5.39 -13.15
N ILE A 91 -11.98 4.08 -12.92
CA ILE A 91 -12.52 3.08 -13.85
C ILE A 91 -14.02 3.34 -14.03
N PRO A 92 -14.53 3.57 -15.26
CA PRO A 92 -15.95 3.80 -15.50
C PRO A 92 -16.77 2.50 -15.37
N ASP A 93 -18.06 2.60 -15.04
CA ASP A 93 -18.92 1.41 -14.82
C ASP A 93 -18.94 0.47 -16.03
N SER A 94 -18.91 1.04 -17.24
CA SER A 94 -18.89 0.29 -18.50
C SER A 94 -17.66 -0.60 -18.69
N ARG A 95 -16.55 -0.30 -18.01
CA ARG A 95 -15.30 -1.07 -18.08
C ARG A 95 -14.95 -1.79 -16.78
N PHE A 96 -15.74 -1.58 -15.72
CA PHE A 96 -15.46 -2.09 -14.40
C PHE A 96 -15.17 -3.60 -14.39
N GLN A 97 -16.06 -4.40 -14.98
CA GLN A 97 -15.91 -5.86 -15.04
C GLN A 97 -14.63 -6.32 -15.76
N GLN A 98 -14.13 -5.56 -16.73
CA GLN A 98 -12.94 -5.92 -17.51
C GLN A 98 -11.65 -5.46 -16.84
N GLU A 99 -11.67 -4.31 -16.16
CA GLU A 99 -10.49 -3.63 -15.64
C GLU A 99 -10.28 -3.87 -14.13
N ALA A 100 -11.32 -4.11 -13.34
CA ALA A 100 -11.23 -4.19 -11.88
C ALA A 100 -10.24 -5.27 -11.39
N ILE A 101 -10.27 -6.46 -11.99
CA ILE A 101 -9.34 -7.55 -11.62
C ILE A 101 -7.90 -7.17 -11.97
N ARG A 102 -7.67 -6.67 -13.20
CA ARG A 102 -6.34 -6.25 -13.65
C ARG A 102 -5.76 -5.15 -12.78
N ASN A 103 -6.58 -4.16 -12.42
CA ASN A 103 -6.15 -3.06 -11.56
C ASN A 103 -5.93 -3.54 -10.13
N THR A 104 -6.73 -4.47 -9.62
CA THR A 104 -6.48 -5.11 -8.30
C THR A 104 -5.13 -5.81 -8.27
N ASP A 105 -4.76 -6.53 -9.33
CA ASP A 105 -3.46 -7.18 -9.44
C ASP A 105 -2.31 -6.18 -9.58
N ALA A 106 -2.52 -5.08 -10.32
CA ALA A 106 -1.53 -4.01 -10.44
C ALA A 106 -1.30 -3.32 -9.08
N VAL A 107 -2.38 -3.02 -8.34
CA VAL A 107 -2.34 -2.47 -6.99
C VAL A 107 -1.60 -3.40 -6.03
N ARG A 108 -1.90 -4.71 -6.06
CA ARG A 108 -1.16 -5.71 -5.27
C ARG A 108 0.34 -5.67 -5.54
N ALA A 109 0.72 -5.69 -6.81
CA ALA A 109 2.12 -5.63 -7.19
C ALA A 109 2.79 -4.30 -6.77
N GLY A 110 2.03 -3.19 -6.79
CA GLY A 110 2.48 -1.89 -6.28
C GLY A 110 2.71 -1.90 -4.76
N ILE A 111 1.83 -2.52 -3.99
CA ILE A 111 2.00 -2.73 -2.54
C ILE A 111 3.27 -3.55 -2.27
N ASP A 112 3.46 -4.65 -3.01
CA ASP A 112 4.64 -5.51 -2.85
C ASP A 112 5.96 -4.74 -3.15
N ARG A 113 5.96 -3.89 -4.18
CA ARG A 113 7.10 -3.00 -4.49
C ARG A 113 7.34 -1.97 -3.41
N ALA A 114 6.30 -1.25 -2.97
CA ALA A 114 6.37 -0.27 -1.91
C ALA A 114 6.93 -0.89 -0.62
N TRP A 115 6.43 -2.06 -0.24
CA TRP A 115 6.93 -2.81 0.91
C TRP A 115 8.41 -3.15 0.78
N SER A 116 8.83 -3.69 -0.37
CA SER A 116 10.22 -4.06 -0.62
C SER A 116 11.16 -2.85 -0.51
N THR A 117 10.77 -1.71 -1.09
CA THR A 117 11.59 -0.49 -1.06
C THR A 117 11.66 0.11 0.35
N LEU A 118 10.52 0.26 1.03
CA LEU A 118 10.48 0.83 2.39
C LEU A 118 11.25 -0.04 3.40
N SER A 119 11.14 -1.37 3.29
CA SER A 119 11.90 -2.29 4.14
C SER A 119 13.41 -2.12 3.97
N GLN A 120 13.87 -1.90 2.73
CA GLN A 120 15.28 -1.64 2.44
C GLN A 120 15.75 -0.28 2.98
N LEU A 121 14.94 0.78 2.80
CA LEU A 121 15.26 2.13 3.25
C LEU A 121 15.35 2.23 4.78
N LEU A 122 14.45 1.56 5.49
CA LEU A 122 14.43 1.55 6.96
C LEU A 122 15.38 0.51 7.56
N ASN A 123 16.04 -0.30 6.73
CA ASN A 123 16.79 -1.49 7.17
C ASN A 123 15.95 -2.35 8.12
N TYR A 124 14.63 -2.41 7.87
CA TYR A 124 13.65 -3.09 8.69
C TYR A 124 13.52 -4.54 8.20
N PRO A 125 13.85 -5.53 9.04
CA PRO A 125 13.67 -6.92 8.65
C PRO A 125 12.18 -7.16 8.41
N LYS A 126 11.84 -7.78 7.28
CA LYS A 126 10.49 -8.27 6.98
C LYS A 126 9.94 -8.93 8.25
N PRO A 127 8.78 -8.51 8.80
CA PRO A 127 8.20 -9.18 9.95
C PRO A 127 8.11 -10.65 9.60
N ALA A 128 8.74 -11.49 10.43
CA ALA A 128 8.52 -12.92 10.36
C ALA A 128 7.00 -13.10 10.43
N VAL A 129 6.47 -13.72 9.38
CA VAL A 129 5.05 -13.95 9.13
C VAL A 129 4.33 -14.26 10.45
N ASN A 130 3.54 -13.32 10.96
CA ASN A 130 2.49 -13.66 11.91
C ASN A 130 1.27 -14.04 11.08
N ASP A 131 1.19 -15.33 10.72
CA ASP A 131 -0.06 -16.06 10.50
C ASP A 131 -0.89 -16.15 11.81
N ALA A 132 -0.88 -15.10 12.63
CA ALA A 132 -1.65 -15.04 13.86
C ALA A 132 -2.96 -14.28 13.57
N PRO A 133 -4.13 -14.87 13.88
CA PRO A 133 -5.39 -14.18 13.76
C PRO A 133 -5.37 -12.93 14.64
N ILE A 134 -5.86 -11.82 14.08
CA ILE A 134 -6.28 -10.60 14.78
C ILE A 134 -6.66 -10.89 16.24
N SER A 135 -5.75 -10.61 17.16
CA SER A 135 -6.08 -10.60 18.59
C SER A 135 -6.85 -9.34 18.87
N ASP A 136 -8.16 -9.54 19.02
CA ASP A 136 -9.12 -8.62 19.59
C ASP A 136 -8.63 -8.22 21.00
N HIS A 137 -8.10 -7.01 21.14
CA HIS A 137 -7.81 -6.45 22.46
C HIS A 137 -8.95 -5.50 22.83
N PRO A 138 -9.78 -5.80 23.85
CA PRO A 138 -10.74 -4.84 24.34
C PRO A 138 -10.01 -3.70 25.08
N PRO A 139 -10.60 -2.49 25.15
CA PRO A 139 -9.99 -1.38 25.85
C PRO A 139 -9.89 -1.70 27.34
N SER A 140 -8.73 -1.45 27.93
CA SER A 140 -8.54 -1.54 29.38
C SER A 140 -9.35 -0.44 30.07
N GLU A 141 -10.38 -0.81 30.83
CA GLU A 141 -11.02 0.08 31.81
C GLU A 141 -10.10 0.29 33.02
N PRO A 142 -9.95 1.53 33.52
CA PRO A 142 -9.21 1.79 34.74
C PRO A 142 -10.05 1.44 35.98
N SER A 143 -9.36 0.94 37.00
CA SER A 143 -9.87 0.54 38.33
C SER A 143 -10.44 1.69 39.15
#